data_AF-A0A330L793-F1
#
_entry.id   AF-A0A330L793-F1
#
_cell.length_a   1.000
_cell.length_b   1.000
_cell.length_c   1.000
_cell.angle_alpha   90.00
_cell.angle_beta   90.00
_cell.angle_gamma   90.00
#
_symmetry.space_group_name_H-M   'P 1'
#
loop_
_entity.id
_entity.type
_entity.pdbx_description
1 polymer ?
#
loop_
_entity_poly.entity_id
_entity_poly.type
_entity_poly.pdbx_seq_one_letter_code
_entity_poly.pdbx_strand_id
1 'polypeptide(L)'
;MLIHGRVIFGAMAISLAMGACVLAASSPEVERPTPVTLSKPDHIVMVIEENHSYSQIIDSPHAPYLNELAAKGALLTQSFGITHPSQPNYLALFSGSTQNITDNSCPHTFTTPNLGHALLAAGLTFAGYSEDLPAAGSLTCKDGSYARKHNPWANWQNSPTNGLPAEINLPLTNFPADYRALPTVSIVVPNQVNDMHHGKDPEAIQTGDRWLRDHLEAYVQWAQQHNSLLIVTWDEDNDHAKENNRIVTLFVGPMVKAGRYDQRITHYNVLRTIEDLYGLSHSGASADAEPITQIWKVPTNP
;
A
#
# COMPACT_ATOMS: atom_id res chain seq x y z
N MET A 1 7.72 5.65 110.57
CA MET A 1 7.47 6.50 109.38
C MET A 1 6.94 5.58 108.28
N LEU A 2 5.67 5.80 107.92
CA LEU A 2 4.87 5.30 106.78
C LEU A 2 5.17 3.93 106.11
N ILE A 3 4.19 3.02 106.24
CA ILE A 3 3.37 2.32 105.20
C ILE A 3 4.06 1.96 103.85
N HIS A 4 3.86 0.72 103.36
CA HIS A 4 3.17 0.35 102.09
C HIS A 4 3.52 -1.06 101.60
N GLY A 5 2.51 -1.93 101.52
CA GLY A 5 2.53 -3.11 100.67
C GLY A 5 2.36 -2.73 99.19
N ARG A 6 2.82 -3.59 98.27
CA ARG A 6 2.47 -3.49 96.86
C ARG A 6 2.16 -4.86 96.26
N VAL A 7 0.93 -4.91 95.76
CA VAL A 7 0.26 -5.95 94.98
C VAL A 7 0.82 -5.97 93.56
N ILE A 8 1.01 -7.16 92.99
CA ILE A 8 1.30 -7.39 91.58
C ILE A 8 -0.04 -7.50 90.84
N PHE A 9 -0.30 -6.60 89.89
CA PHE A 9 -1.37 -6.75 88.91
C PHE A 9 -0.74 -6.93 87.52
N GLY A 10 -1.05 -8.07 86.89
CA GLY A 10 -0.71 -8.35 85.50
C GLY A 10 -1.65 -7.60 84.56
N ALA A 11 -1.09 -6.96 83.54
CA ALA A 11 -1.84 -6.32 82.46
C ALA A 11 -2.14 -7.35 81.37
N MET A 12 -3.42 -7.53 81.08
CA MET A 12 -3.95 -8.34 80.00
C MET A 12 -4.04 -7.46 78.74
N ALA A 13 -3.32 -7.81 77.67
CA ALA A 13 -3.41 -7.13 76.38
C ALA A 13 -4.53 -7.75 75.53
N ILE A 14 -5.49 -6.93 75.12
CA ILE A 14 -6.59 -7.30 74.22
C ILE A 14 -6.11 -7.08 72.79
N SER A 15 -6.06 -8.15 71.99
CA SER A 15 -5.77 -8.09 70.55
C SER A 15 -7.03 -7.71 69.77
N LEU A 16 -7.00 -6.58 69.07
CA LEU A 16 -8.04 -6.14 68.14
C LEU A 16 -7.74 -6.71 66.75
N ALA A 17 -8.54 -7.66 66.26
CA ALA A 17 -8.42 -8.18 64.90
C ALA A 17 -9.22 -7.28 63.93
N MET A 18 -8.52 -6.52 63.10
CA MET A 18 -9.11 -5.82 61.95
C MET A 18 -9.22 -6.81 60.77
N GLY A 19 -10.46 -7.16 60.39
CA GLY A 19 -10.73 -7.89 59.15
C GLY A 19 -10.57 -6.98 57.94
N ALA A 20 -9.54 -7.22 57.13
CA ALA A 20 -9.37 -6.55 55.84
C ALA A 20 -10.27 -7.23 54.79
N CYS A 21 -11.31 -6.52 54.36
CA CYS A 21 -12.14 -6.91 53.23
C CYS A 21 -11.37 -6.54 51.95
N VAL A 22 -10.75 -7.51 51.29
CA VAL A 22 -10.07 -7.31 50.00
C VAL A 22 -11.13 -7.32 48.90
N LEU A 23 -11.53 -6.15 48.44
CA LEU A 23 -12.30 -6.00 47.20
C LEU A 23 -11.35 -6.24 46.02
N ALA A 24 -11.45 -7.43 45.41
CA ALA A 24 -10.80 -7.69 44.12
C ALA A 24 -11.51 -6.87 43.04
N ALA A 25 -10.90 -5.75 42.65
CA ALA A 25 -11.34 -5.00 41.49
C ALA A 25 -11.01 -5.82 40.22
N SER A 26 -12.03 -6.33 39.55
CA SER A 26 -11.90 -6.90 38.21
C SER A 26 -11.54 -5.77 37.24
N SER A 27 -10.29 -5.74 36.78
CA SER A 27 -9.90 -4.88 35.67
C SER A 27 -10.69 -5.28 34.41
N PRO A 28 -11.23 -4.33 33.63
CA PRO A 28 -11.84 -4.66 32.36
C PRO A 28 -10.77 -5.27 31.46
N GLU A 29 -11.01 -6.50 31.00
CA GLU A 29 -10.19 -7.14 30.00
C GLU A 29 -10.30 -6.30 28.72
N VAL A 30 -9.19 -5.69 28.31
CA VAL A 30 -9.12 -5.02 27.01
C VAL A 30 -9.20 -6.12 25.97
N GLU A 31 -10.40 -6.29 25.40
CA GLU A 31 -10.66 -7.20 24.30
C GLU A 31 -9.68 -6.85 23.19
N ARG A 32 -8.67 -7.69 22.96
CA ARG A 32 -7.74 -7.48 21.86
C ARG A 32 -8.55 -7.57 20.58
N PRO A 33 -8.45 -6.60 19.66
CA PRO A 33 -9.18 -6.70 18.39
C PRO A 33 -8.84 -8.04 17.76
N THR A 34 -9.87 -8.82 17.44
CA THR A 34 -9.71 -10.09 16.74
C THR A 34 -9.00 -9.78 15.41
N PRO A 35 -7.96 -10.53 15.03
CA PRO A 35 -7.29 -10.30 13.75
C PRO A 35 -8.35 -10.35 12.64
N VAL A 36 -8.57 -9.25 11.95
CA VAL A 36 -9.41 -9.24 10.75
C VAL A 36 -8.65 -10.06 9.72
N THR A 37 -9.10 -11.29 9.46
CA THR A 37 -8.58 -12.07 8.34
C THR A 37 -9.05 -11.40 7.06
N LEU A 38 -8.18 -10.59 6.46
CA LEU A 38 -8.45 -9.95 5.19
C LEU A 38 -8.67 -11.02 4.13
N SER A 39 -9.74 -10.91 3.35
CA SER A 39 -9.94 -11.81 2.20
C SER A 39 -8.85 -11.51 1.17
N LYS A 40 -7.91 -12.43 1.04
CA LYS A 40 -6.83 -12.37 0.05
C LYS A 40 -7.41 -12.30 -1.35
N PRO A 41 -7.16 -11.24 -2.14
CA PRO A 41 -7.59 -11.19 -3.53
C PRO A 41 -6.88 -12.26 -4.37
N ASP A 42 -7.58 -12.82 -5.36
CA ASP A 42 -7.00 -13.74 -6.34
C ASP A 42 -6.00 -12.98 -7.24
N HIS A 43 -6.38 -11.77 -7.65
CA HIS A 43 -5.54 -10.86 -8.41
C HIS A 43 -5.59 -9.43 -7.85
N ILE A 44 -4.43 -8.79 -7.75
CA ILE A 44 -4.30 -7.34 -7.61
C ILE A 44 -3.74 -6.79 -8.92
N VAL A 45 -4.38 -5.76 -9.47
CA VAL A 45 -3.79 -4.88 -10.47
C VAL A 45 -3.55 -3.54 -9.78
N MET A 46 -2.30 -3.07 -9.77
CA MET A 46 -1.93 -1.74 -9.31
C MET A 46 -1.49 -0.92 -10.52
N VAL A 47 -2.14 0.22 -10.75
CA VAL A 47 -1.67 1.21 -11.72
C VAL A 47 -1.06 2.41 -10.99
N ILE A 48 0.04 2.93 -11.52
CA ILE A 48 0.77 4.08 -10.96
C ILE A 48 0.77 5.19 -12.01
N GLU A 49 0.16 6.32 -11.68
CA GLU A 49 0.15 7.57 -12.45
C GLU A 49 1.18 8.56 -11.88
N GLU A 50 1.36 9.71 -12.53
CA GLU A 50 2.45 10.64 -12.24
C GLU A 50 2.03 12.09 -11.96
N ASN A 51 2.84 12.77 -11.15
CA ASN A 51 2.97 14.24 -11.08
C ASN A 51 1.65 15.02 -11.01
N HIS A 52 0.72 14.63 -10.13
CA HIS A 52 -0.51 15.38 -9.90
C HIS A 52 -0.86 15.40 -8.42
N SER A 53 -1.12 16.59 -7.90
CA SER A 53 -1.62 16.76 -6.54
C SER A 53 -3.03 16.20 -6.39
N TYR A 54 -3.38 15.78 -5.17
CA TYR A 54 -4.71 15.27 -4.84
C TYR A 54 -5.85 16.18 -5.33
N SER A 55 -5.74 17.51 -5.18
CA SER A 55 -6.82 18.44 -5.56
C SER A 55 -6.97 18.65 -7.07
N GLN A 56 -5.98 18.30 -7.89
CA GLN A 56 -6.12 18.35 -9.35
C GLN A 56 -6.99 17.21 -9.89
N ILE A 57 -7.04 16.09 -9.15
CA ILE A 57 -7.71 14.87 -9.57
C ILE A 57 -9.06 14.70 -8.87
N ILE A 58 -9.09 14.73 -7.53
CA ILE A 58 -10.30 14.44 -6.77
C ILE A 58 -11.26 15.62 -6.80
N ASP A 59 -12.53 15.32 -7.05
CA ASP A 59 -13.64 16.27 -7.23
C ASP A 59 -13.44 17.22 -8.43
N SER A 60 -12.48 16.92 -9.30
CA SER A 60 -12.16 17.68 -10.51
C SER A 60 -12.97 17.19 -11.72
N PRO A 61 -13.56 18.08 -12.53
CA PRO A 61 -14.27 17.69 -13.75
C PRO A 61 -13.32 17.19 -14.86
N HIS A 62 -12.01 17.33 -14.67
CA HIS A 62 -11.01 16.92 -15.65
C HIS A 62 -10.61 15.45 -15.53
N ALA A 63 -10.98 14.78 -14.43
CA ALA A 63 -10.71 13.36 -14.17
C ALA A 63 -12.01 12.58 -13.84
N PRO A 64 -13.02 12.57 -14.72
CA PRO A 64 -14.33 11.99 -14.41
C PRO A 64 -14.27 10.49 -14.09
N TYR A 65 -13.43 9.72 -14.77
CA TYR A 65 -13.33 8.28 -14.52
C TYR A 65 -12.70 7.97 -13.16
N LEU A 66 -11.63 8.66 -12.81
CA LEU A 66 -11.00 8.55 -11.49
C LEU A 66 -11.96 8.92 -10.35
N ASN A 67 -12.81 9.93 -10.57
CA ASN A 67 -13.84 10.30 -9.59
C ASN A 67 -14.99 9.27 -9.51
N GLU A 68 -15.30 8.59 -10.60
CA GLU A 68 -16.20 7.44 -10.58
C GLU A 68 -15.60 6.27 -9.76
N LEU A 69 -14.30 5.98 -9.94
CA LEU A 69 -13.60 4.98 -9.13
C LEU A 69 -13.56 5.38 -7.65
N ALA A 70 -13.32 6.65 -7.34
CA ALA A 70 -13.35 7.18 -5.98
C ALA A 70 -14.72 7.01 -5.31
N ALA A 71 -15.82 7.09 -6.08
CA ALA A 71 -17.17 6.84 -5.58
C ALA A 71 -17.49 5.34 -5.40
N LYS A 72 -16.93 4.47 -6.27
CA LYS A 72 -17.11 3.01 -6.22
C LYS A 72 -16.25 2.33 -5.14
N GLY A 73 -15.11 2.92 -4.79
CA GLY A 73 -14.10 2.31 -3.93
C GLY A 73 -13.79 3.09 -2.65
N ALA A 74 -12.66 2.75 -2.04
CA ALA A 74 -12.10 3.48 -0.92
C ALA A 74 -11.07 4.51 -1.42
N LEU A 75 -11.30 5.78 -1.13
CA LEU A 75 -10.37 6.87 -1.36
C LEU A 75 -9.61 7.19 -0.07
N LEU A 76 -8.29 7.06 -0.11
CA LEU A 76 -7.40 7.35 1.00
C LEU A 76 -7.01 8.81 0.92
N THR A 77 -7.76 9.66 1.63
CA THR A 77 -7.66 11.11 1.52
C THR A 77 -6.38 11.69 2.11
N GLN A 78 -5.62 10.93 2.87
CA GLN A 78 -4.35 11.34 3.49
C GLN A 78 -3.20 10.43 3.00
N SER A 79 -3.12 10.20 1.70
CA SER A 79 -2.03 9.47 1.05
C SER A 79 -0.93 10.42 0.58
N PHE A 80 0.33 10.04 0.82
CA PHE A 80 1.50 10.87 0.54
C PHE A 80 2.61 10.08 -0.16
N GLY A 81 3.20 10.67 -1.20
CA GLY A 81 4.46 10.20 -1.76
C GLY A 81 5.61 10.30 -0.74
N ILE A 82 6.71 9.60 -1.01
CA ILE A 82 7.86 9.55 -0.09
C ILE A 82 8.79 10.74 -0.29
N THR A 83 9.06 11.10 -1.54
CA THR A 83 10.03 12.13 -1.88
C THR A 83 9.77 12.63 -3.30
N HIS A 84 10.72 13.40 -3.85
CA HIS A 84 10.85 13.61 -5.29
C HIS A 84 12.32 13.42 -5.68
N PRO A 85 12.62 13.04 -6.93
CA PRO A 85 11.68 12.85 -8.05
C PRO A 85 11.07 11.44 -8.11
N SER A 86 10.36 11.14 -9.20
CA SER A 86 9.56 9.93 -9.41
C SER A 86 10.23 8.61 -9.00
N GLN A 87 11.44 8.35 -9.50
CA GLN A 87 12.06 7.02 -9.40
C GLN A 87 12.20 6.49 -7.95
N PRO A 88 12.70 7.29 -6.99
CA PRO A 88 12.64 6.96 -5.57
C PRO A 88 11.27 6.46 -5.06
N ASN A 89 10.16 7.01 -5.56
CA ASN A 89 8.81 6.63 -5.15
C ASN A 89 8.41 5.25 -5.68
N TYR A 90 8.70 4.94 -6.95
CA TYR A 90 8.48 3.58 -7.48
C TYR A 90 9.31 2.54 -6.74
N LEU A 91 10.57 2.87 -6.42
CA LEU A 91 11.43 2.01 -5.61
C LEU A 91 10.86 1.82 -4.20
N ALA A 92 10.36 2.89 -3.57
CA ALA A 92 9.74 2.83 -2.26
C ALA A 92 8.48 1.95 -2.24
N LEU A 93 7.61 2.10 -3.24
CA LEU A 93 6.38 1.31 -3.37
C LEU A 93 6.65 -0.17 -3.67
N PHE A 94 7.76 -0.49 -4.35
CA PHE A 94 8.10 -1.86 -4.74
C PHE A 94 9.03 -2.60 -3.76
N SER A 95 9.93 -1.89 -3.08
CA SER A 95 10.99 -2.48 -2.25
C SER A 95 11.01 -1.99 -0.81
N GLY A 96 10.13 -1.06 -0.45
CA GLY A 96 10.13 -0.42 0.86
C GLY A 96 11.35 0.47 1.09
N SER A 97 12.05 0.89 0.04
CA SER A 97 13.19 1.79 0.14
C SER A 97 13.36 2.57 -1.15
N THR A 98 13.80 3.83 -1.04
CA THR A 98 14.25 4.62 -2.20
C THR A 98 15.57 4.13 -2.78
N GLN A 99 16.20 3.12 -2.15
CA GLN A 99 17.53 2.60 -2.48
C GLN A 99 18.64 3.68 -2.42
N ASN A 100 18.41 4.73 -1.64
CA ASN A 100 19.23 5.94 -1.58
C ASN A 100 19.38 6.66 -2.93
N ILE A 101 18.51 6.39 -3.89
CA ILE A 101 18.41 7.17 -5.12
C ILE A 101 17.71 8.49 -4.77
N THR A 102 18.23 9.59 -5.30
CA THR A 102 17.73 10.94 -5.09
C THR A 102 17.47 11.68 -6.41
N ASP A 103 17.54 10.96 -7.53
CA ASP A 103 17.37 11.48 -8.87
C ASP A 103 16.64 10.45 -9.75
N ASN A 104 16.59 10.71 -11.07
CA ASN A 104 15.98 9.84 -12.07
C ASN A 104 17.04 9.10 -12.93
N SER A 105 18.19 8.74 -12.32
CA SER A 105 19.28 8.09 -13.05
C SER A 105 18.94 6.65 -13.46
N CYS A 106 19.55 6.21 -14.57
CA CYS A 106 19.35 4.87 -15.12
C CYS A 106 20.59 4.46 -15.93
N PRO A 107 21.04 3.19 -15.87
CA PRO A 107 20.43 2.07 -15.16
C PRO A 107 20.91 1.89 -13.71
N HIS A 108 20.14 1.13 -12.92
CA HIS A 108 20.55 0.60 -11.62
C HIS A 108 20.39 -0.92 -11.53
N THR A 109 21.02 -1.49 -10.50
CA THR A 109 20.84 -2.89 -10.10
C THR A 109 20.87 -2.99 -8.58
N PHE A 110 19.90 -3.70 -8.02
CA PHE A 110 19.72 -3.86 -6.58
C PHE A 110 19.56 -5.33 -6.20
N THR A 111 19.81 -5.62 -4.92
CA THR A 111 19.75 -6.99 -4.35
C THR A 111 18.93 -7.05 -3.06
N THR A 112 18.31 -5.94 -2.65
CA THR A 112 17.50 -5.86 -1.42
C THR A 112 16.17 -6.59 -1.59
N PRO A 113 15.43 -6.86 -0.49
CA PRO A 113 14.06 -7.36 -0.58
C PRO A 113 13.16 -6.50 -1.46
N ASN A 114 12.18 -7.13 -2.11
CA ASN A 114 11.18 -6.48 -2.95
C ASN A 114 9.91 -7.34 -3.05
N LEU A 115 8.79 -6.70 -3.39
CA LEU A 115 7.47 -7.32 -3.49
C LEU A 115 7.47 -8.50 -4.47
N GLY A 116 8.05 -8.32 -5.66
CA GLY A 116 8.07 -9.36 -6.69
C GLY A 116 8.77 -10.63 -6.19
N HIS A 117 9.93 -10.50 -5.55
CA HIS A 117 10.68 -11.64 -5.04
C HIS A 117 9.97 -12.28 -3.86
N ALA A 118 9.39 -11.48 -2.95
CA ALA A 118 8.62 -11.99 -1.82
C ALA A 118 7.42 -12.84 -2.27
N LEU A 119 6.70 -12.41 -3.31
CA LEU A 119 5.63 -13.19 -3.93
C LEU A 119 6.15 -14.51 -4.51
N LEU A 120 7.21 -14.47 -5.32
CA LEU A 120 7.79 -15.69 -5.92
C LEU A 120 8.28 -16.68 -4.86
N ALA A 121 8.92 -16.19 -3.79
CA ALA A 121 9.40 -17.01 -2.68
C ALA A 121 8.25 -17.67 -1.90
N ALA A 122 7.06 -17.06 -1.89
CA ALA A 122 5.84 -17.62 -1.31
C ALA A 122 5.06 -18.55 -2.28
N GLY A 123 5.60 -18.82 -3.48
CA GLY A 123 4.92 -19.63 -4.51
C GLY A 123 3.76 -18.91 -5.20
N LEU A 124 3.70 -17.57 -5.08
CA LEU A 124 2.76 -16.71 -5.79
C LEU A 124 3.40 -16.12 -7.05
N THR A 125 2.63 -15.35 -7.82
CA THR A 125 3.10 -14.83 -9.12
C THR A 125 3.07 -13.31 -9.17
N PHE A 126 4.03 -12.73 -9.90
CA PHE A 126 4.14 -11.31 -10.15
C PHE A 126 4.45 -11.06 -11.62
N ALA A 127 3.86 -10.00 -12.20
CA ALA A 127 4.38 -9.41 -13.43
C ALA A 127 4.15 -7.90 -13.44
N GLY A 128 5.09 -7.18 -14.06
CA GLY A 128 4.94 -5.76 -14.34
C GLY A 128 4.71 -5.54 -15.84
N TYR A 129 3.78 -4.65 -16.17
CA TYR A 129 3.35 -4.32 -17.51
C TYR A 129 3.58 -2.83 -17.76
N SER A 130 4.52 -2.50 -18.63
CA SER A 130 4.81 -1.11 -18.99
C SER A 130 4.38 -0.81 -20.42
N GLU A 131 3.63 0.26 -20.62
CA GLU A 131 3.32 0.76 -21.96
C GLU A 131 4.60 1.17 -22.67
N ASP A 132 4.67 0.89 -23.97
CA ASP A 132 5.83 1.14 -24.84
C ASP A 132 7.15 0.46 -24.42
N LEU A 133 7.14 -0.50 -23.48
CA LEU A 133 8.32 -1.35 -23.27
C LEU A 133 8.58 -2.13 -24.59
N PRO A 134 9.79 -2.04 -25.18
CA PRO A 134 10.01 -2.55 -26.54
C PRO A 134 9.94 -4.07 -26.66
N ALA A 135 10.26 -4.79 -25.58
CA ALA A 135 10.21 -6.24 -25.53
C ALA A 135 10.18 -6.73 -24.08
N ALA A 136 9.66 -7.94 -23.87
CA ALA A 136 9.76 -8.64 -22.59
C ALA A 136 11.22 -8.74 -22.12
N GLY A 137 11.45 -8.44 -20.85
CA GLY A 137 12.78 -8.44 -20.23
C GLY A 137 13.69 -7.27 -20.64
N SER A 138 13.21 -6.31 -21.43
CA SER A 138 14.03 -5.17 -21.86
C SER A 138 14.49 -4.32 -20.67
N LEU A 139 15.78 -3.99 -20.66
CA LEU A 139 16.43 -3.15 -19.65
C LEU A 139 16.77 -1.75 -20.18
N THR A 140 16.27 -1.37 -21.36
CA THR A 140 16.47 -0.02 -21.91
C THR A 140 16.01 1.03 -20.92
N CYS A 141 16.71 2.16 -20.84
CA CYS A 141 16.29 3.24 -19.96
C CYS A 141 15.08 4.01 -20.50
N LYS A 142 14.97 4.12 -21.83
CA LYS A 142 13.88 4.82 -22.53
C LYS A 142 13.62 4.17 -23.89
N ASP A 143 12.39 4.24 -24.36
CA ASP A 143 12.01 3.97 -25.75
C ASP A 143 10.70 4.70 -26.05
N GLY A 144 10.68 5.61 -27.04
CA GLY A 144 9.53 6.51 -27.22
C GLY A 144 9.14 7.23 -25.92
N SER A 145 7.89 7.01 -25.45
CA SER A 145 7.36 7.55 -24.19
C SER A 145 7.62 6.67 -22.97
N TYR A 146 8.11 5.43 -23.14
CA TYR A 146 8.51 4.56 -22.03
C TYR A 146 9.73 5.13 -21.29
N ALA A 147 9.70 5.05 -19.96
CA ALA A 147 10.83 5.37 -19.11
C ALA A 147 11.00 4.33 -18.00
N ARG A 148 12.17 3.67 -17.96
CA ARG A 148 12.48 2.64 -16.96
C ARG A 148 12.49 3.16 -15.52
N LYS A 149 12.63 4.47 -15.31
CA LYS A 149 12.50 5.07 -13.97
C LYS A 149 11.15 4.74 -13.30
N HIS A 150 10.10 4.47 -14.08
CA HIS A 150 8.77 4.08 -13.60
C HIS A 150 8.59 2.54 -13.52
N ASN A 151 9.63 1.76 -13.83
CA ASN A 151 9.63 0.29 -13.85
C ASN A 151 10.64 -0.23 -12.83
N PRO A 152 10.26 -0.32 -11.54
CA PRO A 152 11.21 -0.62 -10.47
C PRO A 152 11.75 -2.05 -10.55
N TRP A 153 10.93 -3.03 -10.98
CA TRP A 153 11.30 -4.45 -11.01
C TRP A 153 12.46 -4.74 -11.97
N ALA A 154 12.63 -3.96 -13.04
CA ALA A 154 13.79 -4.07 -13.93
C ALA A 154 15.14 -3.90 -13.22
N ASN A 155 15.18 -3.22 -12.06
CA ASN A 155 16.41 -3.05 -11.27
C ASN A 155 16.82 -4.30 -10.47
N TRP A 156 15.95 -5.31 -10.35
CA TRP A 156 16.26 -6.60 -9.73
C TRP A 156 16.36 -7.75 -10.73
N GLN A 157 16.19 -7.47 -12.03
CA GLN A 157 16.23 -8.51 -13.05
C GLN A 157 17.59 -9.21 -13.05
N ASN A 158 17.57 -10.54 -12.90
CA ASN A 158 18.74 -11.41 -12.82
C ASN A 158 19.73 -11.11 -11.66
N SER A 159 19.31 -10.35 -10.64
CA SER A 159 20.13 -10.14 -9.45
C SER A 159 20.39 -11.45 -8.70
N PRO A 160 21.58 -11.66 -8.11
CA PRO A 160 21.95 -12.91 -7.45
C PRO A 160 21.19 -13.15 -6.13
N THR A 161 20.69 -12.08 -5.52
CA THR A 161 19.91 -12.11 -4.27
C THR A 161 18.66 -11.27 -4.48
N ASN A 162 17.50 -11.79 -4.05
CA ASN A 162 16.19 -11.20 -4.27
C ASN A 162 15.90 -10.88 -5.76
N GLY A 163 16.51 -11.63 -6.67
CA GLY A 163 16.41 -11.40 -8.10
C GLY A 163 15.05 -11.77 -8.66
N LEU A 164 14.75 -11.15 -9.78
CA LEU A 164 13.54 -11.38 -10.56
C LEU A 164 13.90 -11.97 -11.94
N PRO A 165 13.12 -12.93 -12.45
CA PRO A 165 13.28 -13.44 -13.81
C PRO A 165 12.94 -12.35 -14.84
N ALA A 166 13.52 -12.41 -16.04
CA ALA A 166 13.28 -11.38 -17.06
C ALA A 166 11.85 -11.42 -17.62
N GLU A 167 11.21 -12.58 -17.55
CA GLU A 167 9.89 -12.88 -18.10
C GLU A 167 8.75 -12.14 -17.39
N ILE A 168 9.00 -11.59 -16.20
CA ILE A 168 8.02 -10.80 -15.44
C ILE A 168 8.00 -9.32 -15.83
N ASN A 169 8.95 -8.86 -16.65
CA ASN A 169 9.02 -7.49 -17.14
C ASN A 169 8.42 -7.41 -18.54
N LEU A 170 7.13 -7.12 -18.65
CA LEU A 170 6.36 -7.28 -19.87
C LEU A 170 5.93 -5.95 -20.49
N PRO A 171 5.85 -5.87 -21.83
CA PRO A 171 5.10 -4.83 -22.50
C PRO A 171 3.61 -4.87 -22.13
N LEU A 172 2.94 -3.72 -22.09
CA LEU A 172 1.51 -3.66 -21.82
C LEU A 172 0.68 -4.44 -22.85
N THR A 173 1.17 -4.62 -24.08
CA THR A 173 0.53 -5.47 -25.10
C THR A 173 0.42 -6.94 -24.69
N ASN A 174 1.16 -7.38 -23.66
CA ASN A 174 1.04 -8.71 -23.05
C ASN A 174 0.03 -8.76 -21.88
N PHE A 175 -0.59 -7.64 -21.49
CA PHE A 175 -1.63 -7.64 -20.47
C PHE A 175 -2.82 -8.47 -20.96
N PRO A 176 -3.27 -9.48 -20.19
CA PRO A 176 -4.20 -10.47 -20.70
C PRO A 176 -5.62 -9.88 -20.82
N ALA A 177 -6.30 -10.22 -21.92
CA ALA A 177 -7.73 -9.97 -22.08
C ALA A 177 -8.59 -10.90 -21.20
N ASP A 178 -8.08 -12.10 -20.88
CA ASP A 178 -8.70 -12.99 -19.90
C ASP A 178 -8.06 -12.80 -18.52
N TYR A 179 -8.74 -12.07 -17.65
CA TYR A 179 -8.21 -11.70 -16.34
C TYR A 179 -7.96 -12.89 -15.39
N ARG A 180 -8.50 -14.09 -15.69
CA ARG A 180 -8.16 -15.32 -14.94
C ARG A 180 -6.70 -15.74 -15.12
N ALA A 181 -6.04 -15.24 -16.17
CA ALA A 181 -4.63 -15.50 -16.45
C ALA A 181 -3.68 -14.47 -15.81
N LEU A 182 -4.21 -13.47 -15.08
CA LEU A 182 -3.38 -12.49 -14.41
C LEU A 182 -2.50 -13.17 -13.33
N PRO A 183 -1.30 -12.64 -13.06
CA PRO A 183 -0.55 -12.95 -11.86
C PRO A 183 -1.33 -12.62 -10.59
N THR A 184 -0.83 -13.10 -9.45
CA THR A 184 -1.34 -12.73 -8.12
C THR A 184 -1.26 -11.22 -7.91
N VAL A 185 -0.13 -10.60 -8.28
CA VAL A 185 0.01 -9.14 -8.31
C VAL A 185 0.55 -8.70 -9.65
N SER A 186 -0.14 -7.77 -10.29
CA SER A 186 0.26 -7.10 -11.51
C SER A 186 0.46 -5.62 -11.24
N ILE A 187 1.58 -5.04 -11.69
CA ILE A 187 1.77 -3.59 -11.70
C ILE A 187 1.70 -3.10 -13.15
N VAL A 188 0.84 -2.13 -13.42
CA VAL A 188 0.67 -1.49 -14.73
C VAL A 188 1.23 -0.08 -14.66
N VAL A 189 2.04 0.29 -15.65
CA VAL A 189 2.67 1.61 -15.76
C VAL A 189 2.38 2.14 -17.16
N PRO A 190 1.50 3.15 -17.30
CA PRO A 190 1.31 3.85 -18.56
C PRO A 190 2.61 4.56 -18.98
N ASN A 191 2.70 4.97 -20.24
CA ASN A 191 3.84 5.74 -20.72
C ASN A 191 3.74 7.20 -20.23
N GLN A 192 4.81 7.98 -20.40
CA GLN A 192 4.88 9.37 -19.89
C GLN A 192 3.79 10.32 -20.41
N VAL A 193 3.02 9.97 -21.44
CA VAL A 193 1.88 10.78 -21.91
C VAL A 193 0.60 10.36 -21.20
N ASN A 194 0.42 9.05 -21.03
CA ASN A 194 -0.79 8.46 -20.49
C ASN A 194 -0.79 8.34 -18.96
N ASP A 195 0.38 8.44 -18.32
CA ASP A 195 0.51 8.53 -16.85
C ASP A 195 0.32 9.97 -16.32
N MET A 196 -0.09 10.89 -17.21
CA MET A 196 -0.26 12.33 -16.97
C MET A 196 1.05 13.12 -16.76
N HIS A 197 2.23 12.51 -16.81
CA HIS A 197 3.50 13.21 -16.58
C HIS A 197 3.79 14.29 -17.65
N HIS A 198 3.56 13.99 -18.93
CA HIS A 198 3.83 14.88 -20.05
C HIS A 198 2.55 15.49 -20.61
N GLY A 199 2.51 16.82 -20.63
CA GLY A 199 1.45 17.58 -21.24
C GLY A 199 1.25 18.90 -20.54
N LYS A 200 0.08 19.51 -20.77
CA LYS A 200 -0.39 20.66 -20.02
C LYS A 200 -1.73 20.31 -19.42
N ASP A 201 -2.03 20.88 -18.26
CA ASP A 201 -3.34 20.74 -17.66
C ASP A 201 -4.34 21.71 -18.30
N PRO A 202 -5.61 21.28 -18.47
CA PRO A 202 -6.17 20.00 -18.01
C PRO A 202 -6.01 18.82 -18.99
N GLU A 203 -5.40 19.00 -20.16
CA GLU A 203 -5.32 17.98 -21.20
C GLU A 203 -4.53 16.74 -20.79
N ALA A 204 -3.47 16.88 -19.99
CA ALA A 204 -2.68 15.77 -19.46
C ALA A 204 -3.54 14.86 -18.57
N ILE A 205 -4.22 15.46 -17.57
CA ILE A 205 -5.18 14.77 -16.70
C ILE A 205 -6.26 14.05 -17.51
N GLN A 206 -6.87 14.75 -18.46
CA GLN A 206 -7.93 14.18 -19.29
C GLN A 206 -7.44 13.03 -20.17
N THR A 207 -6.17 13.05 -20.57
CA THR A 207 -5.55 11.99 -21.38
C THR A 207 -5.34 10.74 -20.55
N GLY A 208 -4.72 10.86 -19.37
CA GLY A 208 -4.56 9.73 -18.46
C GLY A 208 -5.90 9.18 -17.95
N ASP A 209 -6.88 10.03 -17.62
CA ASP A 209 -8.20 9.59 -17.15
C ASP A 209 -8.94 8.75 -18.19
N ARG A 210 -8.89 9.16 -19.46
CA ARG A 210 -9.43 8.37 -20.58
C ARG A 210 -8.66 7.07 -20.78
N TRP A 211 -7.33 7.13 -20.73
CA TRP A 211 -6.49 5.95 -20.89
C TRP A 211 -6.80 4.91 -19.82
N LEU A 212 -6.89 5.33 -18.55
CA LEU A 212 -7.26 4.48 -17.43
C LEU A 212 -8.63 3.84 -17.64
N ARG A 213 -9.63 4.61 -18.09
CA ARG A 213 -10.95 4.05 -18.41
C ARG A 213 -10.87 2.99 -19.49
N ASP A 214 -10.20 3.31 -20.59
CA ASP A 214 -10.18 2.48 -21.78
C ASP A 214 -9.38 1.17 -21.56
N HIS A 215 -8.42 1.16 -20.62
CA HIS A 215 -7.59 -0.01 -20.32
C HIS A 215 -8.02 -0.80 -19.07
N LEU A 216 -8.60 -0.13 -18.05
CA LEU A 216 -8.85 -0.74 -16.74
C LEU A 216 -10.32 -0.95 -16.42
N GLU A 217 -11.28 -0.27 -17.08
CA GLU A 217 -12.69 -0.40 -16.69
C GLU A 217 -13.22 -1.83 -16.87
N ALA A 218 -12.78 -2.53 -17.90
CA ALA A 218 -13.13 -3.94 -18.08
C ALA A 218 -12.62 -4.81 -16.90
N TYR A 219 -11.41 -4.54 -16.39
CA TYR A 219 -10.88 -5.22 -15.20
C TYR A 219 -11.65 -4.83 -13.95
N VAL A 220 -11.99 -3.54 -13.76
CA VAL A 220 -12.78 -3.07 -12.61
C VAL A 220 -14.12 -3.80 -12.52
N GLN A 221 -14.84 -3.90 -13.66
CA GLN A 221 -16.13 -4.59 -13.72
C GLN A 221 -15.98 -6.09 -13.44
N TRP A 222 -14.93 -6.72 -13.98
CA TRP A 222 -14.65 -8.13 -13.75
C TRP A 222 -14.28 -8.41 -12.29
N ALA A 223 -13.43 -7.57 -11.69
CA ALA A 223 -12.91 -7.73 -10.34
C ALA A 223 -14.02 -7.74 -9.28
N GLN A 224 -15.07 -6.93 -9.47
CA GLN A 224 -16.27 -6.90 -8.61
C GLN A 224 -16.97 -8.27 -8.50
N GLN A 225 -16.76 -9.16 -9.45
CA GLN A 225 -17.36 -10.50 -9.50
C GLN A 225 -16.35 -11.62 -9.20
N HIS A 226 -15.06 -11.31 -9.04
CA HIS A 226 -13.98 -12.32 -9.06
C HIS A 226 -12.91 -12.13 -7.97
N ASN A 227 -13.30 -11.83 -6.72
CA ASN A 227 -12.38 -11.69 -5.58
C ASN A 227 -11.06 -10.97 -5.94
N SER A 228 -11.12 -9.89 -6.71
CA SER A 228 -9.94 -9.21 -7.24
C SER A 228 -9.98 -7.72 -6.93
N LEU A 229 -8.82 -7.08 -6.96
CA LEU A 229 -8.63 -5.72 -6.48
C LEU A 229 -7.92 -4.86 -7.54
N LEU A 230 -8.43 -3.66 -7.77
CA LEU A 230 -7.69 -2.58 -8.40
C LEU A 230 -7.14 -1.63 -7.33
N ILE A 231 -5.88 -1.26 -7.47
CA ILE A 231 -5.26 -0.15 -6.74
C ILE A 231 -4.84 0.90 -7.78
N VAL A 232 -5.24 2.15 -7.59
CA VAL A 232 -4.79 3.29 -8.42
C VAL A 232 -4.04 4.23 -7.48
N THR A 233 -2.82 4.61 -7.82
CA THR A 233 -2.01 5.54 -7.01
C THR A 233 -1.14 6.43 -7.88
N TRP A 234 -0.56 7.47 -7.29
CA TRP A 234 0.44 8.30 -7.94
C TRP A 234 1.79 8.09 -7.27
N ASP A 235 2.87 8.36 -7.97
CA ASP A 235 4.22 8.32 -7.39
C ASP A 235 4.49 9.54 -6.49
N GLU A 236 4.17 10.74 -6.97
CA GLU A 236 4.37 12.03 -6.31
C GLU A 236 3.38 13.10 -6.82
N ASP A 237 3.26 14.20 -6.08
CA ASP A 237 2.57 15.40 -6.56
C ASP A 237 3.42 16.22 -7.55
N ASN A 238 2.86 17.22 -8.20
CA ASN A 238 3.61 18.13 -9.08
C ASN A 238 4.33 19.28 -8.35
N ASP A 239 4.15 19.44 -7.04
CA ASP A 239 4.69 20.57 -6.29
C ASP A 239 4.67 20.32 -4.78
N HIS A 240 5.81 19.85 -4.27
CA HIS A 240 6.08 19.65 -2.84
C HIS A 240 5.49 20.73 -1.91
N ALA A 241 5.50 22.00 -2.34
CA ALA A 241 5.16 23.12 -1.48
C ALA A 241 3.65 23.31 -1.27
N LYS A 242 2.80 22.77 -2.16
CA LYS A 242 1.36 23.07 -2.16
C LYS A 242 0.55 22.07 -1.36
N GLU A 243 0.83 20.78 -1.51
CA GLU A 243 0.10 19.73 -0.82
C GLU A 243 0.99 18.77 -0.01
N ASN A 244 2.28 19.10 0.15
CA ASN A 244 3.24 18.27 0.90
C ASN A 244 3.35 16.84 0.34
N ASN A 245 3.39 16.69 -0.98
CA ASN A 245 3.41 15.40 -1.66
C ASN A 245 2.14 14.55 -1.44
N ARG A 246 0.98 15.20 -1.28
CA ARG A 246 -0.30 14.50 -1.14
C ARG A 246 -0.79 14.04 -2.50
N ILE A 247 -0.99 12.74 -2.60
CA ILE A 247 -1.33 12.01 -3.82
C ILE A 247 -2.71 11.37 -3.70
N VAL A 248 -3.24 10.91 -4.82
CA VAL A 248 -4.45 10.08 -4.83
C VAL A 248 -4.05 8.61 -4.63
N THR A 249 -4.82 7.90 -3.82
CA THR A 249 -4.74 6.44 -3.71
C THR A 249 -6.16 5.88 -3.56
N LEU A 250 -6.52 4.95 -4.44
CA LEU A 250 -7.83 4.32 -4.53
C LEU A 250 -7.70 2.80 -4.43
N PHE A 251 -8.64 2.17 -3.73
CA PHE A 251 -8.82 0.73 -3.71
C PHE A 251 -10.23 0.41 -4.21
N VAL A 252 -10.36 -0.46 -5.21
CA VAL A 252 -11.66 -0.81 -5.81
C VAL A 252 -11.75 -2.32 -5.99
N GLY A 253 -12.75 -2.94 -5.35
CA GLY A 253 -12.98 -4.38 -5.43
C GLY A 253 -14.13 -4.83 -4.52
N PRO A 254 -14.59 -6.09 -4.62
CA PRO A 254 -15.75 -6.57 -3.88
C PRO A 254 -15.50 -6.63 -2.37
N MET A 255 -14.24 -6.77 -1.94
CA MET A 255 -13.82 -6.74 -0.54
C MET A 255 -13.69 -5.33 0.04
N VAL A 256 -13.75 -4.28 -0.79
CA VAL A 256 -13.52 -2.90 -0.36
C VAL A 256 -14.84 -2.24 0.04
N LYS A 257 -14.85 -1.62 1.22
CA LYS A 257 -15.91 -0.74 1.71
C LYS A 257 -15.73 0.64 1.09
N ALA A 258 -16.64 1.02 0.20
CA ALA A 258 -16.60 2.32 -0.44
C ALA A 258 -16.68 3.48 0.58
N GLY A 259 -15.93 4.54 0.34
CA GLY A 259 -15.88 5.70 1.23
C GLY A 259 -14.60 6.51 1.13
N ARG A 260 -14.53 7.59 1.92
CA ARG A 260 -13.34 8.41 2.11
C ARG A 260 -12.75 8.12 3.48
N TYR A 261 -11.45 7.88 3.53
CA TYR A 261 -10.74 7.51 4.76
C TYR A 261 -9.57 8.48 4.99
N ASP A 262 -9.34 8.87 6.23
CA ASP A 262 -8.36 9.88 6.62
C ASP A 262 -7.12 9.29 7.33
N GLN A 263 -7.01 7.95 7.35
CA GLN A 263 -5.78 7.28 7.76
C GLN A 263 -4.61 7.86 6.95
N ARG A 264 -3.61 8.40 7.65
CA ARG A 264 -2.38 8.88 7.02
C ARG A 264 -1.59 7.68 6.52
N ILE A 265 -1.29 7.67 5.22
CA ILE A 265 -0.54 6.60 4.57
C ILE A 265 0.53 7.14 3.65
N THR A 266 1.45 6.26 3.27
CA THR A 266 2.48 6.46 2.26
C THR A 266 2.60 5.23 1.37
N HIS A 267 3.52 5.26 0.39
CA HIS A 267 3.88 4.08 -0.42
C HIS A 267 4.20 2.84 0.42
N TYR A 268 4.84 3.03 1.58
CA TYR A 268 5.19 1.91 2.46
C TYR A 268 3.96 1.24 3.08
N ASN A 269 2.90 2.00 3.37
CA ASN A 269 1.65 1.44 3.88
C ASN A 269 0.91 0.64 2.80
N VAL A 270 0.93 1.10 1.54
CA VAL A 270 0.36 0.36 0.41
C VAL A 270 1.11 -0.95 0.22
N LEU A 271 2.45 -0.91 0.18
CA LEU A 271 3.29 -2.11 0.10
C LEU A 271 3.03 -3.07 1.27
N ARG A 272 3.06 -2.56 2.51
CA ARG A 272 2.76 -3.32 3.72
C ARG A 272 1.40 -4.02 3.64
N THR A 273 0.40 -3.32 3.14
CA THR A 273 -0.96 -3.88 3.00
C THR A 273 -0.98 -5.06 2.04
N ILE A 274 -0.28 -4.97 0.90
CA ILE A 274 -0.19 -6.07 -0.06
C ILE A 274 0.59 -7.25 0.53
N GLU A 275 1.72 -6.97 1.19
CA GLU A 275 2.52 -8.00 1.85
C GLU A 275 1.70 -8.74 2.92
N ASP A 276 0.91 -8.03 3.74
CA ASP A 276 0.03 -8.62 4.74
C ASP A 276 -1.11 -9.46 4.11
N LEU A 277 -1.73 -8.99 3.02
CA LEU A 277 -2.78 -9.74 2.30
C LEU A 277 -2.31 -11.12 1.83
N TYR A 278 -1.02 -11.24 1.49
CA TYR A 278 -0.43 -12.47 0.99
C TYR A 278 0.44 -13.20 2.02
N GLY A 279 0.55 -12.70 3.26
CA GLY A 279 1.37 -13.29 4.32
C GLY A 279 2.87 -13.29 4.00
N LEU A 280 3.34 -12.26 3.30
CA LEU A 280 4.73 -12.10 2.87
C LEU A 280 5.61 -11.53 3.99
N SER A 281 6.92 -11.70 3.85
CA SER A 281 7.87 -10.91 4.64
C SER A 281 7.84 -9.45 4.20
N HIS A 282 7.99 -8.53 5.14
CA HIS A 282 7.94 -7.09 4.86
C HIS A 282 9.27 -6.57 4.32
N SER A 283 9.21 -5.86 3.19
CA SER A 283 10.39 -5.29 2.53
C SER A 283 10.73 -3.90 3.08
N GLY A 284 11.97 -3.70 3.51
CA GLY A 284 12.46 -2.37 3.90
C GLY A 284 11.57 -1.68 4.94
N ALA A 285 11.22 -0.42 4.69
CA ALA A 285 10.41 0.41 5.57
C ALA A 285 8.93 -0.01 5.65
N SER A 286 8.44 -0.96 4.83
CA SER A 286 7.09 -1.49 5.02
C SER A 286 6.96 -2.29 6.32
N ALA A 287 8.08 -2.82 6.85
CA ALA A 287 8.11 -3.54 8.12
C ALA A 287 7.69 -2.66 9.31
N ASP A 288 8.01 -1.35 9.24
CA ASP A 288 7.69 -0.36 10.26
C ASP A 288 6.39 0.42 9.97
N ALA A 289 5.79 0.21 8.79
CA ALA A 289 4.53 0.84 8.41
C ALA A 289 3.34 0.03 8.94
N GLU A 290 2.25 0.70 9.29
CA GLU A 290 0.98 0.04 9.60
C GLU A 290 0.20 -0.28 8.31
N PRO A 291 -0.47 -1.44 8.20
CA PRO A 291 -1.32 -1.74 7.06
C PRO A 291 -2.56 -0.84 7.04
N ILE A 292 -3.17 -0.72 5.85
CA ILE A 292 -4.47 -0.10 5.67
C ILE A 292 -5.52 -1.12 6.10
N THR A 293 -6.31 -0.82 7.14
CA THR A 293 -7.25 -1.79 7.73
C THR A 293 -8.71 -1.36 7.66
N GLN A 294 -8.97 -0.06 7.56
CA GLN A 294 -10.34 0.48 7.68
C GLN A 294 -11.18 0.34 6.41
N ILE A 295 -10.55 0.07 5.27
CA ILE A 295 -11.20 0.04 3.96
C ILE A 295 -11.86 -1.30 3.64
N TRP A 296 -11.67 -2.33 4.47
CA TRP A 296 -12.10 -3.68 4.15
C TRP A 296 -13.50 -3.97 4.71
N LYS A 297 -14.33 -4.64 3.92
CA LYS A 297 -15.56 -5.24 4.44
C LYS A 297 -15.19 -6.35 5.43
N VAL A 298 -15.95 -6.46 6.52
CA VAL A 298 -15.84 -7.61 7.41
C VAL A 298 -16.17 -8.86 6.59
N PRO A 299 -15.36 -9.93 6.64
CA PRO A 299 -15.70 -11.19 5.99
C PRO A 299 -17.07 -11.65 6.50
N THR A 300 -18.06 -11.71 5.62
CA THR A 300 -19.32 -12.39 5.94
C THR A 300 -19.01 -13.88 5.93
N ASN A 301 -18.94 -14.50 7.11
CA ASN A 301 -18.90 -15.96 7.17
C ASN A 301 -20.13 -16.50 6.41
N PRO A 302 -19.96 -17.43 5.46
CA PRO A 302 -21.08 -18.07 4.79
C PRO A 302 -21.97 -18.85 5.77
#